data_AF-A0A832AMS4-F1
#
_entry.id   AF-A0A832AMS4-F1
#
_cell.length_a   1.000
_cell.length_b   1.000
_cell.length_c   1.000
_cell.angle_alpha   90.00
_cell.angle_beta   90.00
_cell.angle_gamma   90.00
#
_symmetry.space_group_name_H-M   'P 1'
#
loop_
_entity.id
_entity.type
_entity.pdbx_description
1 polymer ?
#
loop_
_entity_poly.entity_id
_entity_poly.type
_entity_poly.pdbx_seq_one_letter_code
_entity_poly.pdbx_strand_id
1 'polypeptide(L)'
;MAGAWADLHRALVRNLAPGGWSRGRKPGRKPGGGPRRAGVMAPQWIATGMALSLWAAALLHLFWAFGGLWPARSEPELVRMVIGSRSAAMPPKGVTLAVAVLIGLAGFWPLVMTGRGGLPVPAGICAFGGWGLAAVFLLRAGLGYWPGLWAAELPFYRLNRRYFSPAILAIGAGYVVLSLVGACG
;
A
#
# COMPACT_ATOMS: atom_id res chain seq x y z
N MET A 1 56.49 30.96 11.95
CA MET A 1 55.18 30.70 11.32
C MET A 1 54.04 31.58 11.89
N ALA A 2 54.33 32.79 12.40
CA ALA A 2 53.33 33.65 13.06
C ALA A 2 52.79 34.81 12.18
N GLY A 3 53.30 34.99 10.95
CA GLY A 3 52.87 36.09 10.06
C GLY A 3 51.60 35.79 9.25
N ALA A 4 51.37 34.52 8.88
CA ALA A 4 50.26 34.14 8.00
C ALA A 4 48.86 34.33 8.63
N TRP A 5 48.77 34.28 9.96
CA TRP A 5 47.50 34.45 10.68
C TRP A 5 47.03 35.90 10.76
N ALA A 6 47.96 36.88 10.79
CA ALA A 6 47.62 38.29 10.84
C ALA A 6 47.06 38.81 9.49
N ASP A 7 47.50 38.23 8.38
CA ASP A 7 47.02 38.59 7.04
C ASP A 7 45.64 38.01 6.73
N LEU A 8 45.37 36.80 7.23
CA LEU A 8 44.06 36.16 7.08
C LEU A 8 42.95 36.93 7.82
N HIS A 9 43.25 37.45 9.03
CA HIS A 9 42.30 38.24 9.81
C HIS A 9 41.98 39.60 9.13
N ARG A 10 42.98 40.26 8.52
CA ARG A 10 42.79 41.50 7.76
C ARG A 10 42.01 41.31 6.45
N ALA A 11 42.03 40.12 5.86
CA ALA A 11 41.20 39.78 4.69
C ALA A 11 39.73 39.56 5.08
N LEU A 12 39.49 38.91 6.24
CA LEU A 12 38.14 38.64 6.75
C LEU A 12 37.38 39.90 7.16
N VAL A 13 38.05 40.88 7.77
CA VAL A 13 37.39 42.13 8.21
C VAL A 13 37.03 43.06 7.03
N ARG A 14 37.79 43.04 5.93
CA ARG A 14 37.50 43.86 4.74
C ARG A 14 36.24 43.42 3.99
N ASN A 15 35.82 42.16 4.12
CA ASN A 15 34.61 41.63 3.48
C ASN A 15 33.33 41.85 4.29
N LEU A 16 33.41 42.49 5.46
CA LEU A 16 32.26 42.75 6.33
C LEU A 16 31.80 44.22 6.34
N ALA A 17 32.35 45.07 5.48
CA ALA A 17 31.84 46.43 5.30
C ALA A 17 30.59 46.42 4.39
N PRO A 18 29.42 46.94 4.84
CA PRO A 18 28.23 47.04 4.01
C PRO A 18 28.39 48.20 3.02
N GLY A 19 28.87 47.90 1.82
CA GLY A 19 29.03 48.86 0.74
C GLY A 19 27.85 48.84 -0.24
N GLY A 20 27.11 49.95 -0.29
CA GLY A 20 26.74 50.56 -1.58
C GLY A 20 25.49 50.06 -2.27
N TRP A 21 24.38 50.75 -2.00
CA TRP A 21 23.15 50.77 -2.79
C TRP A 21 23.43 51.12 -4.26
N SER A 22 23.08 50.22 -5.19
CA SER A 22 22.93 50.54 -6.62
C SER A 22 21.48 50.24 -7.06
N ARG A 23 20.79 51.29 -7.54
CA ARG A 23 19.48 51.18 -8.19
C ARG A 23 19.65 50.48 -9.52
N GLY A 24 19.21 49.23 -9.61
CA GLY A 24 19.15 48.44 -10.85
C GLY A 24 17.81 47.73 -10.98
N ARG A 25 16.93 48.28 -11.82
CA ARG A 25 15.88 47.64 -12.63
C ARG A 25 15.47 46.22 -12.20
N LYS A 26 14.28 46.03 -11.59
CA LYS A 26 13.72 44.68 -11.34
C LYS A 26 13.33 44.03 -12.67
N PRO A 27 13.97 42.93 -13.10
CA PRO A 27 13.40 42.09 -14.14
C PRO A 27 12.21 41.34 -13.52
N GLY A 28 11.08 41.32 -14.23
CA GLY A 28 9.90 40.58 -13.83
C GLY A 28 10.26 39.16 -13.41
N ARG A 29 9.96 38.84 -12.15
CA ARG A 29 10.07 37.49 -11.59
C ARG A 29 9.12 36.61 -12.40
N LYS A 30 9.64 35.88 -13.39
CA LYS A 30 8.90 34.73 -13.94
C LYS A 30 8.55 33.85 -12.73
N PRO A 31 7.29 33.42 -12.55
CA PRO A 31 7.00 32.44 -11.52
C PRO A 31 7.90 31.26 -11.82
N GLY A 32 8.83 30.99 -10.89
CA GLY A 32 9.69 29.84 -10.96
C GLY A 32 8.75 28.64 -10.98
N GLY A 33 8.56 28.07 -12.17
CA GLY A 33 8.26 26.67 -12.30
C GLY A 33 9.44 25.95 -11.67
N GLY A 34 9.38 25.81 -10.34
CA GLY A 34 10.16 24.78 -9.67
C GLY A 34 9.95 23.50 -10.44
N PRO A 35 10.97 22.63 -10.55
CA PRO A 35 10.84 21.40 -11.29
C PRO A 35 9.53 20.78 -10.82
N ARG A 36 8.52 20.75 -11.71
CA ARG A 36 7.38 19.87 -11.52
C ARG A 36 8.10 18.56 -11.41
N ARG A 37 8.29 18.06 -10.18
CA ARG A 37 8.69 16.69 -9.98
C ARG A 37 7.74 16.00 -10.91
N ALA A 38 8.28 15.41 -11.98
CA ALA A 38 7.52 14.51 -12.82
C ALA A 38 7.25 13.36 -11.84
N GLY A 39 6.30 13.60 -10.95
CA GLY A 39 5.83 12.67 -9.97
C GLY A 39 5.28 11.64 -10.89
N VAL A 40 6.02 10.55 -11.02
CA VAL A 40 5.50 9.30 -11.55
C VAL A 40 4.12 9.24 -10.95
N MET A 41 3.10 9.43 -11.79
CA MET A 41 1.74 9.59 -11.32
C MET A 41 1.42 8.22 -10.77
N ALA A 42 1.73 8.00 -9.49
CA ALA A 42 1.68 6.69 -8.87
C ALA A 42 0.31 6.15 -9.21
N PRO A 43 0.21 5.00 -9.87
CA PRO A 43 -0.95 4.67 -10.69
C PRO A 43 -2.20 4.63 -9.82
N GLN A 44 -2.91 5.76 -9.76
CA GLN A 44 -3.98 6.01 -8.78
C GLN A 44 -5.14 5.02 -8.99
N TRP A 45 -5.31 4.59 -10.24
CA TRP A 45 -6.27 3.59 -10.65
C TRP A 45 -5.92 2.19 -10.10
N ILE A 46 -4.62 1.84 -9.98
CA ILE A 46 -4.19 0.58 -9.33
C ILE A 46 -4.57 0.63 -7.86
N ALA A 47 -4.19 1.70 -7.15
CA ALA A 47 -4.50 1.83 -5.73
C ALA A 47 -6.02 1.80 -5.45
N THR A 48 -6.80 2.51 -6.27
CA THR A 48 -8.27 2.52 -6.16
C THR A 48 -8.86 1.14 -6.46
N GLY A 49 -8.42 0.46 -7.52
CA GLY A 49 -8.90 -0.87 -7.88
C GLY A 49 -8.59 -1.92 -6.81
N MET A 50 -7.39 -1.86 -6.23
CA MET A 50 -6.99 -2.71 -5.10
C MET A 50 -7.87 -2.45 -3.86
N ALA A 51 -8.07 -1.18 -3.50
CA ALA A 51 -8.89 -0.79 -2.37
C ALA A 51 -10.32 -1.32 -2.50
N LEU A 52 -10.96 -1.10 -3.67
CA LEU A 52 -12.32 -1.57 -3.93
C LEU A 52 -12.43 -3.10 -3.86
N SER A 53 -11.45 -3.82 -4.44
CA SER A 53 -11.43 -5.29 -4.43
C SER A 53 -11.31 -5.84 -3.01
N LEU A 54 -10.40 -5.27 -2.21
CA LEU A 54 -10.20 -5.68 -0.82
C LEU A 54 -11.37 -5.29 0.07
N TRP A 55 -11.98 -4.12 -0.13
CA TRP A 55 -13.17 -3.73 0.62
C TRP A 55 -14.39 -4.59 0.28
N ALA A 56 -14.58 -4.97 -0.98
CA ALA A 56 -15.61 -5.95 -1.34
C ALA A 56 -15.39 -7.29 -0.60
N ALA A 57 -14.15 -7.78 -0.53
CA ALA A 57 -13.81 -8.96 0.25
C ALA A 57 -14.03 -8.77 1.77
N ALA A 58 -13.69 -7.61 2.32
CA ALA A 58 -13.92 -7.28 3.73
C ALA A 58 -15.42 -7.27 4.07
N LEU A 59 -16.24 -6.65 3.22
CA LEU A 59 -17.70 -6.63 3.37
C LEU A 59 -18.30 -8.04 3.31
N LEU A 60 -17.79 -8.90 2.43
CA LEU A 60 -18.20 -10.31 2.38
C LEU A 60 -17.88 -11.05 3.70
N HIS A 61 -16.72 -10.80 4.30
CA HIS A 61 -16.38 -11.38 5.61
C HIS A 61 -17.25 -10.82 6.73
N LEU A 62 -17.56 -9.51 6.71
CA LEU A 62 -18.53 -8.94 7.64
C LEU A 62 -19.88 -9.64 7.48
N PHE A 63 -20.38 -9.79 6.26
CA PHE A 63 -21.62 -10.48 5.97
C PHE A 63 -21.63 -11.92 6.54
N TRP A 64 -20.57 -12.70 6.34
CA TRP A 64 -20.42 -14.03 6.95
C TRP A 64 -20.38 -13.98 8.48
N ALA A 65 -19.74 -12.98 9.08
CA ALA A 65 -19.70 -12.82 10.53
C ALA A 65 -21.09 -12.56 11.15
N PHE A 66 -22.04 -12.05 10.36
CA PHE A 66 -23.44 -11.86 10.78
C PHE A 66 -24.38 -12.99 10.30
N GLY A 67 -23.84 -14.12 9.87
CA GLY A 67 -24.62 -15.31 9.49
C GLY A 67 -25.04 -15.36 8.02
N GLY A 68 -24.50 -14.48 7.19
CA GLY A 68 -24.67 -14.56 5.75
C GLY A 68 -24.12 -15.87 5.19
N LEU A 69 -24.83 -16.49 4.24
CA LEU A 69 -24.45 -17.80 3.69
C LEU A 69 -23.96 -17.76 2.25
N TRP A 70 -24.11 -16.65 1.53
CA TRP A 70 -23.67 -16.55 0.13
C TRP A 70 -22.18 -16.90 -0.03
N PRO A 71 -21.78 -17.71 -1.02
CA PRO A 71 -22.59 -18.25 -2.12
C PRO A 71 -23.32 -19.58 -1.81
N ALA A 72 -23.24 -20.08 -0.58
CA ALA A 72 -23.89 -21.31 -0.12
C ALA A 72 -25.36 -21.11 0.26
N ARG A 73 -26.07 -22.23 0.43
CA ARG A 73 -27.44 -22.26 0.98
C ARG A 73 -27.48 -22.72 2.44
N SER A 74 -26.38 -23.27 2.96
CA SER A 74 -26.27 -23.75 4.34
C SER A 74 -24.85 -23.54 4.88
N GLU A 75 -24.72 -23.44 6.21
CA GLU A 75 -23.42 -23.28 6.88
C GLU A 75 -22.46 -24.44 6.58
N PRO A 76 -22.86 -25.74 6.64
CA PRO A 76 -21.96 -26.83 6.28
C PRO A 76 -21.48 -26.76 4.83
N GLU A 77 -22.33 -26.29 3.91
CA GLU A 77 -21.95 -26.09 2.52
C GLU A 77 -20.96 -24.92 2.37
N LEU A 78 -21.16 -23.81 3.09
CA LEU A 78 -20.23 -22.68 3.10
C LEU A 78 -18.85 -23.11 3.63
N VAL A 79 -18.81 -23.89 4.70
CA VAL A 79 -17.57 -24.41 5.29
C VAL A 79 -16.84 -25.33 4.30
N ARG A 80 -17.54 -26.27 3.66
CA ARG A 80 -16.94 -27.13 2.64
C ARG A 80 -16.40 -26.36 1.44
N MET A 81 -17.10 -25.31 1.02
CA MET A 81 -16.65 -24.47 -0.10
C MET A 81 -15.44 -23.61 0.28
N VAL A 82 -15.53 -22.81 1.34
CA VAL A 82 -14.56 -21.76 1.65
C VAL A 82 -13.36 -22.29 2.45
N ILE A 83 -13.62 -23.14 3.45
CA ILE A 83 -12.60 -23.68 4.36
C ILE A 83 -12.01 -24.97 3.79
N GLY A 84 -12.81 -25.76 3.07
CA GLY A 84 -12.33 -26.98 2.44
C GLY A 84 -12.15 -28.14 3.41
N SER A 85 -13.03 -28.23 4.41
CA SER A 85 -13.07 -29.40 5.28
C SER A 85 -14.51 -29.78 5.54
N ARG A 86 -14.79 -31.09 5.47
CA ARG A 86 -16.09 -31.66 5.84
C ARG A 86 -16.33 -31.68 7.35
N SER A 87 -15.25 -31.62 8.14
CA SER A 87 -15.29 -31.69 9.60
C SER A 87 -15.03 -30.34 10.28
N ALA A 88 -14.74 -29.28 9.52
CA ALA A 88 -14.60 -27.96 10.10
C ALA A 88 -15.97 -27.37 10.47
N ALA A 89 -15.97 -26.56 11.53
CA ALA A 89 -17.08 -25.67 11.86
C ALA A 89 -16.81 -24.27 11.28
N MET A 90 -17.86 -23.44 11.21
CA MET A 90 -17.68 -22.04 10.84
C MET A 90 -16.80 -21.34 11.90
N PRO A 91 -15.84 -20.48 11.50
CA PRO A 91 -15.01 -19.77 12.44
C PRO A 91 -15.85 -18.92 13.38
N PRO A 92 -15.44 -18.76 14.66
CA PRO A 92 -16.12 -17.88 15.58
C PRO A 92 -16.25 -16.48 15.00
N LYS A 93 -17.41 -15.84 15.22
CA LYS A 93 -17.73 -14.49 14.70
C LYS A 93 -16.60 -13.49 14.90
N GLY A 94 -15.97 -13.47 16.07
CA GLY A 94 -14.85 -12.58 16.39
C GLY A 94 -13.65 -12.74 15.45
N VAL A 95 -13.33 -13.97 15.04
CA VAL A 95 -12.23 -14.25 14.10
C VAL A 95 -12.59 -13.71 12.71
N THR A 96 -13.81 -13.97 12.23
CA THR A 96 -14.26 -13.48 10.92
C THR A 96 -14.31 -11.95 10.87
N LEU A 97 -14.73 -11.29 11.95
CA LEU A 97 -14.69 -9.83 12.09
C LEU A 97 -13.25 -9.30 12.07
N ALA A 98 -12.32 -9.95 12.79
CA ALA A 98 -10.92 -9.56 12.79
C ALA A 98 -10.32 -9.66 11.38
N VAL A 99 -10.61 -10.74 10.65
CA VAL A 99 -10.20 -10.89 9.24
C VAL A 99 -10.77 -9.78 8.37
N ALA A 100 -12.06 -9.44 8.54
CA ALA A 100 -12.68 -8.36 7.78
C ALA A 100 -11.98 -7.00 8.02
N VAL A 101 -11.67 -6.67 9.28
CA VAL A 101 -10.94 -5.45 9.64
C VAL A 101 -9.54 -5.46 9.01
N LEU A 102 -8.79 -6.55 9.13
CA LEU A 102 -7.45 -6.67 8.56
C LEU A 102 -7.45 -6.50 7.03
N ILE A 103 -8.41 -7.12 6.33
CA ILE A 103 -8.57 -6.94 4.88
C ILE A 103 -8.96 -5.49 4.56
N GLY A 104 -9.83 -4.87 5.36
CA GLY A 104 -10.22 -3.48 5.20
C GLY A 104 -9.03 -2.52 5.32
N LEU A 105 -8.19 -2.73 6.33
CA LEU A 105 -6.95 -1.97 6.55
C LEU A 105 -5.94 -2.21 5.42
N ALA A 106 -5.78 -3.45 4.96
CA ALA A 106 -4.96 -3.76 3.79
C ALA A 106 -5.47 -2.98 2.58
N GLY A 107 -6.78 -3.01 2.30
CA GLY A 107 -7.41 -2.27 1.19
C GLY A 107 -7.24 -0.76 1.27
N PHE A 108 -7.17 -0.21 2.48
CA PHE A 108 -6.91 1.22 2.68
C PHE A 108 -5.44 1.60 2.47
N TRP A 109 -4.50 0.71 2.76
CA TRP A 109 -3.05 0.96 2.64
C TRP A 109 -2.57 1.51 1.29
N PRO A 110 -2.98 1.00 0.11
CA PRO A 110 -2.53 1.56 -1.16
C PRO A 110 -2.99 3.01 -1.36
N LEU A 111 -4.09 3.45 -0.74
CA LEU A 111 -4.50 4.85 -0.76
C LEU A 111 -3.59 5.73 0.11
N VAL A 112 -3.13 5.21 1.24
CA VAL A 112 -2.10 5.86 2.07
C VAL A 112 -0.81 6.01 1.26
N MET A 113 -0.37 4.94 0.60
CA MET A 113 0.81 4.94 -0.26
C MET A 113 0.70 5.97 -1.39
N THR A 114 -0.47 6.23 -1.97
CA THR A 114 -0.59 7.24 -3.04
C THR A 114 -0.98 8.64 -2.56
N GLY A 115 -0.95 8.88 -1.24
CA GLY A 115 -1.30 10.16 -0.62
C GLY A 115 -2.81 10.48 -0.57
N ARG A 116 -3.67 9.57 -1.02
CA ARG A 116 -5.14 9.72 -0.98
C ARG A 116 -5.77 9.36 0.37
N GLY A 117 -5.05 8.63 1.21
CA GLY A 117 -5.54 8.18 2.51
C GLY A 117 -5.66 9.30 3.55
N GLY A 118 -5.08 10.49 3.30
CA GLY A 118 -5.18 11.64 4.21
C GLY A 118 -4.47 11.47 5.56
N LEU A 119 -3.81 10.33 5.81
CA LEU A 119 -3.07 10.04 7.02
C LEU A 119 -1.57 10.34 6.85
N PRO A 120 -0.97 11.16 7.72
CA PRO A 120 0.47 11.35 7.73
C PRO A 120 1.15 10.10 8.31
N VAL A 121 1.64 9.21 7.45
CA VAL A 121 2.39 8.02 7.84
C VAL A 121 3.87 8.23 7.51
N PRO A 122 4.80 8.00 8.46
CA PRO A 122 6.23 8.05 8.18
C PRO A 122 6.62 7.14 7.01
N ALA A 123 7.49 7.62 6.12
CA ALA A 123 7.90 6.92 4.90
C ALA A 123 8.35 5.46 5.16
N GLY A 124 9.12 5.23 6.23
CA GLY A 124 9.58 3.90 6.62
C GLY A 124 8.45 2.94 6.98
N ILE A 125 7.43 3.42 7.71
CA ILE A 125 6.24 2.62 8.06
C ILE A 125 5.41 2.33 6.82
N CYS A 126 5.19 3.34 5.97
CA CYS A 126 4.48 3.21 4.70
C CYS A 126 5.12 2.13 3.81
N ALA A 127 6.45 2.19 3.64
CA ALA A 127 7.21 1.23 2.85
C ALA A 127 7.18 -0.17 3.47
N PHE A 128 7.37 -0.29 4.79
CA PHE A 128 7.30 -1.56 5.49
C PHE A 128 5.94 -2.24 5.32
N GLY A 129 4.84 -1.49 5.50
CA GLY A 129 3.50 -2.03 5.29
C GLY A 129 3.25 -2.41 3.83
N GLY A 130 3.76 -1.65 2.85
CA GLY A 130 3.64 -1.97 1.43
C GLY A 130 4.31 -3.30 1.08
N TRP A 131 5.56 -3.49 1.49
CA TRP A 131 6.29 -4.74 1.28
C TRP A 131 5.73 -5.91 2.10
N GLY A 132 5.30 -5.67 3.33
CA GLY A 132 4.67 -6.68 4.18
C GLY A 132 3.37 -7.22 3.55
N LEU A 133 2.49 -6.33 3.08
CA LEU A 133 1.26 -6.72 2.39
C LEU A 133 1.55 -7.43 1.07
N ALA A 134 2.55 -6.96 0.29
CA ALA A 134 2.99 -7.65 -0.92
C ALA A 134 3.38 -9.09 -0.61
N ALA A 135 4.22 -9.33 0.40
CA ALA A 135 4.64 -10.67 0.78
C ALA A 135 3.46 -11.58 1.18
N VAL A 136 2.53 -11.07 2.01
CA VAL A 136 1.34 -11.82 2.45
C VAL A 136 0.48 -12.24 1.26
N PHE A 137 0.16 -11.32 0.34
CA PHE A 137 -0.70 -11.62 -0.80
C PHE A 137 -0.01 -12.53 -1.82
N LEU A 138 1.28 -12.33 -2.11
CA LEU A 138 2.03 -13.20 -3.01
C LEU A 138 2.15 -14.63 -2.45
N LEU A 139 2.44 -14.76 -1.15
CA LEU A 139 2.46 -16.06 -0.48
C LEU A 139 1.08 -16.73 -0.57
N ARG A 140 0.01 -16.00 -0.25
CA ARG A 140 -1.36 -16.54 -0.31
C ARG A 140 -1.76 -16.97 -1.72
N ALA A 141 -1.38 -16.21 -2.74
CA ALA A 141 -1.60 -16.56 -4.14
C ALA A 141 -0.83 -17.84 -4.52
N GLY A 142 0.46 -17.93 -4.14
CA GLY A 142 1.30 -19.09 -4.37
C GLY A 142 0.74 -20.37 -3.75
N LEU A 143 0.29 -20.30 -2.48
CA LEU A 143 -0.39 -21.40 -1.80
C LEU A 143 -1.65 -21.87 -2.53
N GLY A 144 -2.33 -20.97 -3.23
CA GLY A 144 -3.52 -21.30 -4.04
C GLY A 144 -3.22 -22.14 -5.29
N TYR A 145 -1.97 -22.25 -5.72
CA TYR A 145 -1.54 -23.08 -6.85
C TYR A 145 -0.86 -24.38 -6.42
N TRP A 146 -0.53 -24.53 -5.14
CA TRP A 146 0.19 -25.70 -4.65
C TRP A 146 -0.79 -26.86 -4.37
N PRO A 147 -0.65 -28.01 -5.06
CA PRO A 147 -1.52 -29.16 -4.84
C PRO A 147 -1.27 -29.76 -3.45
N GLY A 148 -2.34 -30.04 -2.71
CA GLY A 148 -2.27 -30.73 -1.40
C GLY A 148 -2.25 -29.82 -0.15
N LEU A 149 -2.07 -28.51 -0.29
CA LEU A 149 -2.14 -27.56 0.84
C LEU A 149 -3.52 -26.93 1.04
N TRP A 150 -4.43 -27.09 0.08
CA TRP A 150 -5.78 -26.54 0.13
C TRP A 150 -6.81 -27.59 -0.26
N ALA A 151 -7.70 -27.93 0.68
CA ALA A 151 -8.69 -29.01 0.54
C ALA A 151 -10.11 -28.50 0.21
N ALA A 152 -10.24 -27.31 -0.39
CA ALA A 152 -11.54 -26.78 -0.83
C ALA A 152 -12.29 -27.79 -1.73
N GLU A 153 -13.59 -28.00 -1.49
CA GLU A 153 -14.39 -28.84 -2.37
C GLU A 153 -14.69 -28.14 -3.71
N LEU A 154 -14.99 -28.93 -4.74
CA LEU A 154 -15.51 -28.42 -6.01
C LEU A 154 -16.93 -27.86 -5.81
N PRO A 155 -17.30 -26.73 -6.45
CA PRO A 155 -16.55 -26.02 -7.50
C PRO A 155 -15.56 -24.96 -6.98
N PHE A 156 -15.54 -24.65 -5.68
CA PHE A 156 -14.78 -23.54 -5.12
C PHE A 156 -13.28 -23.67 -5.35
N TYR A 157 -12.73 -24.88 -5.30
CA TYR A 157 -11.31 -25.13 -5.65
C TYR A 157 -10.94 -24.65 -7.06
N ARG A 158 -11.79 -24.91 -8.07
CA ARG A 158 -11.56 -24.44 -9.45
C ARG A 158 -11.68 -22.92 -9.53
N LEU A 159 -12.67 -22.34 -8.87
CA LEU A 159 -12.88 -20.90 -8.83
C LEU A 159 -11.69 -20.18 -8.18
N ASN A 160 -11.16 -20.74 -7.08
CA ASN A 160 -9.98 -20.24 -6.42
C ASN A 160 -8.77 -20.23 -7.35
N ARG A 161 -8.46 -21.35 -8.01
CA ARG A 161 -7.33 -21.41 -8.94
C ARG A 161 -7.49 -20.51 -10.17
N ARG A 162 -8.71 -20.35 -10.69
CA ARG A 162 -8.96 -19.65 -11.95
C ARG A 162 -9.19 -18.14 -11.80
N TYR A 163 -9.74 -17.69 -10.68
CA TYR A 163 -10.12 -16.28 -10.48
C TYR A 163 -9.54 -15.67 -9.21
N PHE A 164 -9.69 -16.33 -8.04
CA PHE A 164 -9.23 -15.73 -6.78
C PHE A 164 -7.71 -15.67 -6.67
N SER A 165 -6.98 -16.76 -6.94
CA SER A 165 -5.51 -16.77 -6.89
C SER A 165 -4.88 -15.77 -7.87
N PRO A 166 -5.32 -15.66 -9.15
CA PRO A 166 -4.86 -14.60 -10.04
C PRO A 166 -5.17 -13.18 -9.54
N ALA A 167 -6.37 -12.96 -8.96
CA ALA A 167 -6.73 -11.65 -8.42
C ALA A 167 -5.86 -11.27 -7.21
N ILE A 168 -5.62 -12.22 -6.30
CA ILE A 168 -4.74 -12.03 -5.13
C ILE A 168 -3.30 -11.80 -5.59
N LEU A 169 -2.84 -12.52 -6.63
CA LEU A 169 -1.52 -12.31 -7.23
C LEU A 169 -1.41 -10.90 -7.81
N ALA A 170 -2.43 -10.42 -8.52
CA ALA A 170 -2.46 -9.07 -9.08
C ALA A 170 -2.44 -7.99 -7.98
N ILE A 171 -3.15 -8.20 -6.86
CA ILE A 171 -3.09 -7.31 -5.69
C ILE A 171 -1.66 -7.30 -5.10
N GLY A 172 -1.05 -8.47 -4.91
CA GLY A 172 0.33 -8.58 -4.42
C GLY A 172 1.33 -7.87 -5.32
N ALA A 173 1.24 -8.08 -6.64
CA ALA A 173 2.03 -7.37 -7.64
C ALA A 173 1.78 -5.85 -7.62
N GLY A 174 0.53 -5.42 -7.38
CA GLY A 174 0.17 -4.01 -7.21
C GLY A 174 0.93 -3.35 -6.06
N TYR A 175 1.01 -4.00 -4.88
CA TYR A 175 1.82 -3.49 -3.77
C TYR A 175 3.32 -3.43 -4.10
N VAL A 176 3.87 -4.42 -4.82
CA VAL A 176 5.26 -4.38 -5.28
C VAL A 176 5.48 -3.16 -6.18
N VAL A 177 4.61 -2.96 -7.18
CA VAL A 177 4.71 -1.81 -8.09
C VAL A 177 4.65 -0.49 -7.32
N LEU A 178 3.67 -0.32 -6.43
CA LEU A 178 3.54 0.90 -5.61
C LEU A 178 4.77 1.13 -4.72
N SER A 179 5.37 0.07 -4.19
CA SER A 179 6.58 0.16 -3.36
C SER A 179 7.82 0.53 -4.17
N LEU A 180 7.95 0.01 -5.40
CA LEU A 180 9.08 0.30 -6.29
C LEU A 180 9.05 1.70 -6.88
N VAL A 181 7.85 2.23 -7.18
CA VAL A 181 7.71 3.61 -7.72
C VAL A 181 7.84 4.69 -6.66
N GLY A 182 8.17 4.31 -5.42
CA GLY A 182 8.43 5.27 -4.34
C GLY A 182 7.18 5.98 -3.83
N ALA A 183 6.01 5.31 -3.84
CA ALA A 183 4.75 5.93 -3.41
C ALA A 183 4.83 6.52 -1.97
N CYS A 184 5.71 5.97 -1.13
CA CYS A 184 5.92 6.41 0.25
C CYS A 184 6.99 7.49 0.48
N GLY A 185 7.52 8.17 -0.56
CA GLY A 185 8.67 9.10 -0.45
C GLY A 185 8.52 10.44 -1.16
#